data_AF-A0A0C9MCF1-F1
#
_entry.id   AF-A0A0C9MCF1-F1
#
_cell.length_a   1.000
_cell.length_b   1.000
_cell.length_c   1.000
_cell.angle_alpha   90.00
_cell.angle_beta   90.00
_cell.angle_gamma   90.00
#
_symmetry.space_group_name_H-M   'P 1'
#
loop_
_entity.id
_entity.type
_entity.pdbx_description
1 polymer ?
#
loop_
_entity_poly.entity_id
_entity_poly.type
_entity_poly.pdbx_seq_one_letter_code
_entity_poly.pdbx_strand_id
1 'polypeptide(L)'
;MAINRSKIAPFRSAFQRILNIANPATGCQKLIEIEDERRLRGFYDKRMAQENLTKEDDVRKYVIRREVQPKAEGKKAYTKAPKIQRLVTPLTLQRKRHRQALKRRRAEASREAESEYKQLLAKRVKESKQEKIERRRTSSMQKSASA
;
A
#
# COMPACT_ATOMS: atom_id res chain seq x y z
N MET A 1 -7.65 -60.53 -2.36
CA MET A 1 -8.55 -60.11 -3.47
C MET A 1 -8.11 -58.74 -3.95
N ALA A 2 -7.57 -58.67 -5.17
CA ALA A 2 -6.99 -57.47 -5.76
C ALA A 2 -8.07 -56.51 -6.25
N ILE A 3 -8.03 -55.25 -5.81
CA ILE A 3 -8.94 -54.20 -6.29
C ILE A 3 -8.40 -53.70 -7.63
N ASN A 4 -9.15 -53.99 -8.70
CA ASN A 4 -8.91 -53.49 -10.05
C ASN A 4 -8.91 -51.95 -10.08
N ARG A 5 -7.74 -51.34 -10.35
CA ARG A 5 -7.52 -49.88 -10.45
C ARG A 5 -7.86 -49.26 -11.82
N SER A 6 -8.56 -49.96 -12.71
CA SER A 6 -8.72 -49.56 -14.11
C SER A 6 -9.92 -48.63 -14.44
N LYS A 7 -10.54 -47.96 -13.45
CA LYS A 7 -11.68 -47.03 -13.70
C LYS A 7 -11.61 -45.70 -12.94
N ILE A 8 -10.41 -45.18 -12.69
CA ILE A 8 -10.28 -43.78 -12.25
C ILE A 8 -10.25 -42.91 -13.51
N ALA A 9 -11.39 -42.29 -13.82
CA ALA A 9 -11.52 -41.36 -14.93
C ALA A 9 -10.52 -40.19 -14.78
N PRO A 10 -9.93 -39.69 -15.89
CA PRO A 10 -8.98 -38.59 -15.82
C PRO A 10 -9.69 -37.33 -15.34
N PHE A 11 -9.08 -36.65 -14.36
CA PHE A 11 -9.45 -35.34 -13.86
C PHE A 11 -9.31 -34.33 -15.01
N ARG A 12 -10.32 -34.24 -15.87
CA ARG A 12 -10.40 -33.25 -16.95
C ARG A 12 -10.51 -31.88 -16.32
N SER A 13 -9.49 -31.05 -16.55
CA SER A 13 -9.46 -29.63 -16.23
C SER A 13 -10.59 -28.89 -16.95
N ALA A 14 -11.78 -28.83 -16.35
CA ALA A 14 -12.87 -28.01 -16.82
C ALA A 14 -12.73 -26.61 -16.20
N PHE A 15 -11.81 -25.81 -16.75
CA PHE A 15 -11.88 -24.35 -16.61
C PHE A 15 -13.06 -23.91 -17.49
N GLN A 16 -14.27 -24.07 -16.96
CA GLN A 16 -15.50 -23.83 -17.69
C GLN A 16 -15.55 -22.34 -18.09
N ARG A 17 -15.52 -22.11 -19.41
CA ARG A 17 -15.55 -20.82 -20.12
C ARG A 17 -16.91 -20.13 -19.94
N ILE A 18 -17.20 -19.67 -18.73
CA ILE A 18 -18.47 -19.02 -18.41
C ILE A 18 -18.16 -17.65 -17.80
N LEU A 19 -18.54 -16.59 -18.50
CA LEU A 19 -18.61 -15.25 -17.93
C LEU A 19 -20.01 -15.07 -17.31
N ASN A 20 -20.07 -15.01 -15.99
CA ASN A 20 -21.34 -14.79 -15.27
C ASN A 20 -21.68 -13.30 -15.25
N ILE A 21 -22.80 -12.92 -15.86
CA ILE A 21 -23.37 -11.58 -15.80
C ILE A 21 -24.64 -11.66 -14.95
N ALA A 22 -24.60 -11.05 -13.77
CA ALA A 22 -25.74 -10.97 -12.86
C ALA A 22 -26.55 -9.68 -13.11
N ASN A 23 -27.87 -9.79 -13.15
CA ASN A 23 -28.76 -8.62 -13.11
C ASN A 23 -29.26 -8.41 -11.66
N PRO A 24 -28.76 -7.40 -10.93
CA PRO A 24 -29.07 -7.24 -9.51
C PRO A 24 -30.53 -6.88 -9.23
N ALA A 25 -31.30 -6.43 -10.23
CA ALA A 25 -32.71 -6.07 -10.05
C ALA A 25 -33.66 -7.29 -10.06
N THR A 26 -33.26 -8.42 -10.65
CA THR A 26 -34.13 -9.58 -10.87
C THR A 26 -33.56 -10.90 -10.34
N GLY A 27 -32.31 -10.92 -9.85
CA GLY A 27 -31.67 -12.11 -9.27
C GLY A 27 -31.28 -13.20 -10.28
N CYS A 28 -31.64 -13.04 -11.56
CA CYS A 28 -31.33 -14.00 -12.62
C CYS A 28 -29.87 -13.91 -13.09
N GLN A 29 -29.30 -15.06 -13.44
CA GLN A 29 -27.96 -15.20 -14.04
C GLN A 29 -28.10 -15.83 -15.43
N LYS A 30 -27.40 -15.29 -16.44
CA LYS A 30 -27.29 -15.88 -17.79
C LYS A 30 -25.85 -16.31 -18.05
N LEU A 31 -25.68 -17.54 -18.50
CA LEU A 31 -24.41 -18.13 -18.92
C LEU A 31 -24.31 -17.95 -20.43
N ILE A 32 -23.30 -17.21 -20.90
CA ILE A 32 -23.01 -17.08 -22.34
C ILE A 32 -21.68 -17.80 -22.60
N GLU A 33 -21.72 -18.84 -23.44
CA GLU A 33 -20.52 -19.52 -23.93
C GLU A 33 -19.87 -18.65 -25.01
N ILE A 34 -18.68 -18.13 -24.73
CA ILE A 34 -17.93 -17.30 -25.68
C ILE A 34 -16.82 -18.17 -26.27
N GLU A 35 -16.99 -18.60 -27.52
CA GLU A 35 -16.02 -19.46 -28.25
C GLU A 35 -14.87 -18.66 -28.90
N ASP A 36 -14.95 -17.33 -28.96
CA ASP A 36 -13.96 -16.48 -29.64
C ASP A 36 -12.79 -16.02 -28.74
N GLU A 37 -11.72 -16.82 -28.67
CA GLU A 37 -10.47 -16.48 -27.97
C GLU A 37 -9.84 -15.15 -28.44
N ARG A 38 -10.06 -14.76 -29.70
CA ARG A 38 -9.56 -13.49 -30.27
C ARG A 38 -10.10 -12.25 -29.57
N ARG A 39 -11.33 -12.30 -29.04
CA ARG A 39 -11.93 -11.20 -28.26
C ARG A 39 -11.44 -11.18 -26.82
N LEU A 40 -11.07 -12.35 -26.28
CA LEU A 40 -10.57 -12.51 -24.92
C LEU A 40 -9.07 -12.23 -24.78
N ARG A 41 -8.29 -12.29 -25.88
CA ARG A 41 -6.86 -11.96 -25.91
C ARG A 41 -6.54 -10.61 -25.22
N GLY A 42 -7.35 -9.58 -25.47
CA GLY A 42 -7.18 -8.25 -24.85
C GLY A 42 -7.41 -8.19 -23.34
N PHE A 43 -8.06 -9.21 -22.75
CA PHE A 43 -8.19 -9.37 -21.30
C PHE A 43 -6.99 -10.12 -20.70
N TYR A 44 -6.43 -11.11 -21.41
CA TYR A 44 -5.27 -11.89 -20.95
C TYR A 44 -3.96 -11.08 -20.96
N ASP A 45 -3.74 -10.20 -21.94
CA ASP A 45 -2.51 -9.40 -22.06
C ASP A 45 -2.31 -8.36 -20.92
N LYS A 46 -3.36 -8.02 -20.15
CA LYS A 46 -3.26 -7.05 -19.04
C LYS A 46 -2.60 -7.62 -17.79
N ARG A 47 -2.53 -8.94 -17.65
CA ARG A 47 -1.88 -9.62 -16.53
C ARG A 47 -0.58 -10.23 -17.06
N MET A 48 0.39 -9.35 -17.38
CA MET A 48 1.79 -9.70 -17.69
C MET A 48 2.40 -10.46 -16.50
N ALA A 49 2.14 -11.75 -16.43
CA ALA A 49 2.59 -12.65 -15.38
C ALA A 49 2.96 -14.03 -15.94
N GLN A 50 3.24 -14.11 -17.25
CA GLN A 50 3.44 -15.38 -17.93
C GLN A 50 4.56 -15.31 -18.97
N GLU A 51 5.65 -14.63 -18.64
CA GLU A 51 6.90 -14.70 -19.37
C GLU A 51 8.02 -14.85 -18.33
N ASN A 52 9.02 -15.70 -18.61
CA ASN A 52 10.11 -16.12 -17.72
C ASN A 52 11.11 -14.98 -17.38
N LEU A 53 10.63 -13.83 -16.93
CA LEU A 53 11.47 -12.70 -16.51
C LEU A 53 12.02 -12.92 -15.10
N THR A 54 13.27 -12.52 -14.90
CA THR A 54 13.88 -12.42 -13.56
C THR A 54 13.52 -11.08 -12.92
N LYS A 55 13.84 -10.88 -11.63
CA LYS A 55 13.49 -9.65 -10.89
C LYS A 55 14.32 -8.45 -11.36
N GLU A 56 15.44 -8.73 -12.01
CA GLU A 56 16.41 -7.78 -12.51
C GLU A 56 15.99 -7.21 -13.88
N ASP A 57 15.07 -7.88 -14.59
CA ASP A 57 14.64 -7.49 -15.92
C ASP A 57 13.71 -6.27 -15.91
N ASP A 58 13.99 -5.30 -16.78
CA ASP A 58 13.12 -4.14 -16.97
C ASP A 58 11.87 -4.50 -17.77
N VAL A 59 10.76 -4.67 -17.06
CA VAL A 59 9.43 -4.95 -17.61
C VAL A 59 8.94 -3.94 -18.64
N ARG A 60 9.49 -2.71 -18.71
CA ARG A 60 9.08 -1.69 -19.69
C ARG A 60 9.38 -2.10 -21.13
N LYS A 61 10.41 -2.93 -21.34
CA LYS A 61 10.84 -3.40 -22.66
C LYS A 61 9.89 -4.45 -23.22
N TYR A 62 9.27 -5.23 -22.34
CA TYR A 62 8.42 -6.37 -22.69
C TYR A 62 6.94 -6.02 -22.76
N VAL A 63 6.56 -4.73 -22.62
CA VAL A 63 5.16 -4.32 -22.74
C VAL A 63 4.68 -4.48 -24.18
N ILE A 64 3.69 -5.35 -24.39
CA ILE A 64 3.04 -5.57 -25.67
C ILE A 64 2.49 -4.23 -26.19
N ARG A 65 2.86 -3.89 -27.43
CA ARG A 65 2.42 -2.67 -28.09
C ARG A 65 1.48 -2.99 -29.22
N ARG A 66 0.49 -2.12 -29.43
CA ARG A 66 -0.47 -2.21 -30.52
C ARG A 66 -0.18 -1.11 -31.54
N GLU A 67 0.01 -1.52 -32.79
CA GLU A 67 0.03 -0.60 -33.92
C GLU A 67 -1.39 -0.11 -34.23
N VAL A 68 -1.55 1.20 -34.34
CA VAL A 68 -2.82 1.84 -34.68
C VAL A 68 -2.63 2.51 -36.03
N GLN A 69 -3.26 1.91 -37.05
CA GLN A 69 -3.38 2.54 -38.36
C GLN A 69 -4.41 3.68 -38.26
N PRO A 70 -4.03 4.94 -38.52
CA PRO A 70 -4.97 6.04 -38.49
C PRO A 70 -5.94 5.90 -39.67
N LYS A 71 -7.24 6.10 -39.42
CA LYS A 71 -8.30 6.01 -40.45
C LYS A 71 -8.30 7.19 -41.44
N ALA A 72 -7.50 8.22 -41.19
CA ALA A 72 -7.42 9.40 -42.03
C ALA A 72 -6.15 9.35 -42.89
N GLU A 73 -6.31 9.62 -44.18
CA GLU A 73 -5.23 9.59 -45.17
C GLU A 73 -4.16 10.64 -44.83
N GLY A 74 -2.89 10.22 -44.81
CA GLY A 74 -1.73 11.08 -44.57
C GLY A 74 -1.13 11.04 -43.15
N LYS A 75 -1.75 10.34 -42.18
CA LYS A 75 -1.16 10.17 -40.84
C LYS A 75 -0.32 8.89 -40.78
N LYS A 76 0.86 8.99 -40.16
CA LYS A 76 1.74 7.83 -39.93
C LYS A 76 1.14 6.88 -38.90
N ALA A 77 1.33 5.58 -39.10
CA ALA A 77 1.03 4.57 -38.09
C ALA A 77 1.74 4.91 -36.78
N TYR A 78 1.04 4.82 -35.65
CA TYR A 78 1.65 5.02 -34.34
C TYR A 78 1.40 3.81 -33.43
N THR A 79 2.28 3.65 -32.46
CA THR A 79 2.25 2.51 -31.55
C THR A 79 1.76 2.94 -30.17
N LYS A 80 0.75 2.26 -29.63
CA LYS A 80 0.24 2.48 -28.26
C LYS A 80 0.67 1.34 -27.35
N ALA A 81 0.97 1.70 -26.11
CA ALA A 81 1.28 0.76 -25.04
C ALA A 81 0.36 1.02 -23.84
N PRO A 82 -0.08 -0.02 -23.12
CA PRO A 82 -0.79 0.14 -21.86
C PRO A 82 0.11 0.75 -20.78
N LYS A 83 -0.50 1.47 -19.83
CA LYS A 83 0.21 1.98 -18.65
C LYS A 83 0.51 0.84 -17.69
N ILE A 84 1.77 0.72 -17.28
CA ILE A 84 2.17 -0.22 -16.23
C ILE A 84 1.77 0.34 -14.87
N GLN A 85 0.83 -0.31 -14.18
CA GLN A 85 0.25 0.23 -12.95
C GLN A 85 1.11 0.00 -11.69
N ARG A 86 1.88 -1.09 -11.63
CA ARG A 86 2.64 -1.52 -10.45
C ARG A 86 4.16 -1.43 -10.62
N LEU A 87 4.61 -0.54 -11.50
CA LEU A 87 6.02 -0.30 -11.72
C LEU A 87 6.62 0.52 -10.57
N VAL A 88 7.69 0.02 -9.98
CA VAL A 88 8.47 0.78 -9.00
C VAL A 88 9.25 1.86 -9.75
N THR A 89 8.96 3.13 -9.45
CA THR A 89 9.64 4.29 -10.04
C THR A 89 10.44 5.07 -8.99
N PRO A 90 11.48 5.83 -9.38
CA PRO A 90 12.23 6.68 -8.45
C PRO A 90 11.33 7.61 -7.63
N LEU A 91 10.27 8.15 -8.25
CA LEU A 91 9.28 8.98 -7.59
C LEU A 91 8.49 8.22 -6.52
N THR A 92 8.09 6.97 -6.77
CA THR A 92 7.41 6.14 -5.76
C THR A 92 8.33 5.85 -4.56
N LEU A 93 9.62 5.60 -4.80
CA LEU A 93 10.62 5.42 -3.74
C LEU A 93 10.84 6.71 -2.95
N GLN A 94 10.92 7.86 -3.62
CA GLN A 94 11.01 9.18 -2.97
C GLN A 94 9.79 9.47 -2.09
N ARG A 95 8.57 9.25 -2.60
CA ARG A 95 7.33 9.42 -1.83
C ARG A 95 7.29 8.51 -0.59
N LYS A 96 7.79 7.27 -0.70
CA LYS A 96 7.92 6.34 0.43
C LYS A 96 8.93 6.86 1.46
N ARG A 97 10.11 7.31 1.03
CA ARG A 97 11.13 7.93 1.89
C ARG A 97 10.59 9.15 2.60
N HIS A 98 9.93 10.06 1.89
CA HIS A 98 9.29 11.24 2.46
C HIS A 98 8.25 10.89 3.53
N ARG A 99 7.39 9.92 3.26
CA ARG A 99 6.40 9.45 4.24
C ARG A 99 7.06 8.93 5.52
N GLN A 100 8.15 8.16 5.39
CA GLN A 100 8.89 7.65 6.55
C GLN A 100 9.57 8.80 7.32
N ALA A 101 10.18 9.76 6.62
CA ALA A 101 10.80 10.92 7.24
C ALA A 101 9.78 11.76 8.03
N LEU A 102 8.59 12.01 7.47
CA LEU A 102 7.52 12.72 8.17
C LEU A 102 7.05 11.98 9.43
N LYS A 103 6.98 10.65 9.40
CA LYS A 103 6.64 9.85 10.59
C LYS A 103 7.70 9.99 11.68
N ARG A 104 8.98 9.94 11.32
CA ARG A 104 10.10 10.15 12.26
C ARG A 104 10.05 11.55 12.86
N ARG A 105 9.95 12.58 12.02
CA ARG A 105 9.85 13.99 12.46
C ARG A 105 8.69 14.24 13.42
N ARG A 106 7.52 13.63 13.17
CA ARG A 106 6.36 13.74 14.08
C ARG A 106 6.62 13.07 15.43
N ALA A 107 7.26 11.91 15.43
CA ALA A 107 7.60 11.20 16.66
C ALA A 107 8.66 11.95 17.49
N GLU A 108 9.66 12.51 16.82
CA GLU A 108 10.70 13.37 17.43
C GLU A 108 10.06 14.61 18.06
N ALA A 109 9.25 15.37 17.30
CA ALA A 109 8.56 16.54 17.82
C ALA A 109 7.65 16.21 19.03
N SER A 110 6.97 15.06 19.00
CA SER A 110 6.15 14.61 20.14
C SER A 110 7.00 14.30 21.37
N ARG A 111 8.18 13.66 21.20
CA ARG A 111 9.09 13.34 22.29
C ARG A 111 9.73 14.60 22.89
N GLU A 112 10.11 15.54 22.03
CA GLU A 112 10.68 16.83 22.44
C GLU A 112 9.67 17.63 23.25
N ALA A 113 8.43 17.79 22.76
CA ALA A 113 7.36 18.47 23.48
C ALA A 113 7.06 17.83 24.85
N GLU A 114 7.06 16.50 24.93
CA GLU A 114 6.91 15.80 26.21
C GLU A 114 8.08 16.07 27.17
N SER A 115 9.31 16.07 26.66
CA SER A 115 10.50 16.35 27.46
C SER A 115 10.52 17.79 27.97
N GLU A 116 10.14 18.75 27.15
CA GLU A 116 10.03 20.17 27.49
C GLU A 116 8.97 20.40 28.57
N TYR A 117 7.79 19.78 28.39
CA TYR A 117 6.72 19.86 29.38
C TYR A 117 7.12 19.22 30.72
N LYS A 118 7.81 18.07 30.70
CA LYS A 118 8.35 17.43 31.91
C LYS A 118 9.37 18.30 32.63
N GLN A 119 10.27 18.96 31.90
CA GLN A 119 11.24 19.89 32.47
C GLN A 119 10.55 21.08 33.14
N LEU A 120 9.53 21.65 32.48
CA LEU A 120 8.74 22.76 33.03
C LEU A 120 8.03 22.36 34.34
N LEU A 121 7.44 21.16 34.37
CA LEU A 121 6.80 20.62 35.58
C LEU A 121 7.81 20.43 36.71
N ALA A 122 8.97 19.83 36.42
CA ALA A 122 10.02 19.63 37.40
C ALA A 122 10.50 20.97 38.00
N LYS A 123 10.65 22.01 37.15
CA LYS A 123 10.99 23.36 37.59
C LYS A 123 9.95 23.94 38.56
N ARG A 124 8.67 23.91 38.20
CA ARG A 124 7.56 24.41 39.06
C ARG A 124 7.45 23.69 40.40
N VAL A 125 7.62 22.36 40.39
CA VAL A 125 7.61 21.57 41.64
C VAL A 125 8.81 21.91 42.52
N LYS A 126 10.00 22.09 41.92
CA LYS A 126 11.20 22.50 42.65
C LYS A 126 11.02 23.88 43.29
N GLU A 127 10.54 24.86 42.53
CA GLU A 127 10.27 26.22 43.01
C GLU A 127 9.27 26.22 44.17
N SER A 128 8.13 25.53 44.03
CA SER A 128 7.13 25.43 45.11
C SER A 128 7.67 24.73 46.37
N LYS A 129 8.48 23.68 46.20
CA LYS A 129 9.14 23.01 47.34
C LYS A 129 10.14 23.94 48.03
N GLN A 130 10.93 24.67 47.25
CA GLN A 130 11.93 25.60 47.77
C GLN A 130 11.28 26.74 48.55
N GLU A 131 10.20 27.33 48.02
CA GLU A 131 9.41 28.37 48.70
C GLU A 131 8.84 27.87 50.04
N LYS A 132 8.30 26.65 50.09
CA LYS A 132 7.81 26.05 51.34
C LYS A 132 8.92 25.84 52.37
N ILE A 133 10.10 25.40 51.92
CA ILE A 133 11.28 25.22 52.77
C ILE A 133 11.75 26.58 53.31
N GLU A 134 11.84 27.60 52.46
CA GLU A 134 12.22 28.95 52.85
C GLU A 134 11.25 29.56 53.85
N ARG A 135 9.93 29.46 53.61
CA ARG A 135 8.90 29.89 54.57
C ARG A 135 9.02 29.17 55.93
N ARG A 136 9.32 27.87 55.93
CA ARG A 136 9.54 27.11 57.18
C ARG A 136 10.83 27.57 57.89
N ARG A 137 11.90 27.86 57.15
CA ARG A 137 13.16 28.37 57.71
C ARG A 137 12.98 29.75 58.34
N THR A 138 12.37 30.70 57.63
CA THR A 138 12.16 32.05 58.14
C THR A 138 11.29 32.08 59.39
N SER A 139 10.19 31.31 59.40
CA SER A 139 9.32 31.19 60.57
C SER A 139 10.03 30.55 61.78
N SER A 140 10.88 29.53 61.57
CA SER A 140 11.69 28.96 62.66
C SER A 140 12.71 29.95 63.23
N MET A 141 13.38 30.73 62.39
CA MET A 141 14.36 31.73 62.81
C MET A 141 13.74 32.88 63.58
N GLN A 142 12.56 33.37 63.14
CA GLN A 142 11.82 34.40 63.88
C GLN A 142 11.41 33.91 65.27
N LYS A 143 10.96 32.66 65.39
CA LYS A 143 10.54 32.08 66.67
C LYS A 143 11.69 31.92 67.66
N SER A 144 12.88 31.53 67.20
CA SER A 144 14.07 31.45 68.06
C SER A 144 14.65 32.81 68.46
N ALA A 145 14.43 33.85 67.65
CA ALA A 145 14.91 35.20 67.95
C ALA A 145 13.99 35.98 68.92
N SER A 146 12.78 35.47 69.16
CA SER A 146 11.77 36.09 70.04
C SER A 146 11.61 35.35 71.38
N ALA A 147 12.41 34.32 71.63
CA ALA A 147 12.54 33.61 72.90
C ALA A 147 13.83 34.03 73.62
#